data_AF-A0A0J8AZU4-F1
#
_entry.id   AF-A0A0J8AZU4-F1
#
_cell.length_a   1.000
_cell.length_b   1.000
_cell.length_c   1.000
_cell.angle_alpha   90.00
_cell.angle_beta   90.00
_cell.angle_gamma   90.00
#
_symmetry.space_group_name_H-M   'P 1'
#
loop_
_entity.id
_entity.type
_entity.pdbx_description
1 polymer ?
#
loop_
_entity_poly.entity_id
_entity_poly.type
_entity_poly.pdbx_seq_one_letter_code
_entity_poly.pdbx_strand_id
1 'polypeptide(L)'
;MLARRVAKSGNPSTEFYRIQHMITLSTSDDDFRSAMKLCRVSVATSDELDQHDDFNLPISLRNEAEALRYLQESIDTALYKHTSTIDDDERLLETSLSENQRNIILTRHSEKSTLIALNEIIEDLLDLAHPSVDQITFNKRRYLHKYVDHQKYVRGLVELRRSARLAQ
;
A
#
# COMPACT_ATOMS: atom_id res chain seq x y z
N MET A 1 15.46 -14.99 16.35
CA MET A 1 15.60 -16.06 17.38
C MET A 1 14.41 -17.03 17.45
N LEU A 2 13.18 -16.63 17.04
CA LEU A 2 11.98 -17.47 17.09
C LEU A 2 11.98 -18.65 16.10
N ALA A 3 12.37 -18.41 14.84
CA ALA A 3 12.36 -19.41 13.76
C ALA A 3 13.22 -20.66 14.06
N ARG A 4 14.37 -20.48 14.74
CA ARG A 4 15.28 -21.58 15.12
C ARG A 4 14.74 -22.45 16.27
N ARG A 5 13.77 -21.92 17.04
CA ARG A 5 13.16 -22.59 18.19
C ARG A 5 11.95 -23.43 17.77
N VAL A 6 11.20 -22.98 16.75
CA VAL A 6 10.08 -23.71 16.12
C VAL A 6 10.57 -25.00 15.46
N ALA A 7 11.65 -24.92 14.67
CA ALA A 7 12.22 -26.07 13.98
C ALA A 7 12.74 -27.20 14.91
N LYS A 8 13.00 -26.90 16.20
CA LYS A 8 13.53 -27.89 17.17
C LYS A 8 12.48 -28.58 18.02
N SER A 9 11.24 -28.09 18.05
CA SER A 9 10.24 -28.50 19.05
C SER A 9 9.31 -29.64 18.62
N GLY A 10 9.33 -30.04 17.33
CA GLY A 10 8.57 -31.19 16.84
C GLY A 10 7.05 -31.13 17.04
N ASN A 11 6.51 -29.95 17.38
CA ASN A 11 5.11 -29.75 17.72
C ASN A 11 4.44 -28.94 16.59
N PRO A 12 3.50 -29.52 15.81
CA PRO A 12 2.99 -28.92 14.57
C PRO A 12 1.89 -27.87 14.79
N SER A 13 1.41 -27.70 16.02
CA SER A 13 0.28 -26.80 16.30
C SER A 13 0.71 -25.33 16.34
N THR A 14 0.60 -24.65 15.20
CA THR A 14 0.56 -23.19 15.11
C THR A 14 -0.82 -22.62 15.46
N GLU A 15 -1.80 -23.44 15.86
CA GLU A 15 -3.14 -22.97 16.29
C GLU A 15 -3.09 -21.94 17.43
N PHE A 16 -2.04 -21.94 18.26
CA PHE A 16 -1.86 -20.96 19.34
C PHE A 16 -1.28 -19.62 18.87
N TYR A 17 -0.57 -19.58 17.74
CA TYR A 17 -0.05 -18.35 17.17
C TYR A 17 -0.91 -17.97 15.98
N ARG A 18 -2.13 -17.51 16.28
CA ARG A 18 -2.91 -16.66 15.36
C ARG A 18 -2.16 -15.34 15.14
N ILE A 19 -0.98 -15.40 14.55
CA ILE A 19 -0.41 -14.23 13.89
C ILE A 19 -1.19 -14.13 12.58
N GLN A 20 -2.42 -13.65 12.70
CA GLN A 20 -2.98 -12.82 11.66
C GLN A 20 -2.05 -11.61 11.60
N HIS A 21 -1.08 -11.63 10.69
CA HIS A 21 -0.63 -10.37 10.12
C HIS A 21 -1.81 -9.85 9.30
N MET A 22 -2.81 -9.29 9.97
CA MET A 22 -3.62 -8.26 9.34
C MET A 22 -2.66 -7.10 9.17
N ILE A 23 -1.98 -7.07 8.03
CA ILE A 23 -1.46 -5.80 7.53
C ILE A 23 -2.71 -4.97 7.32
N THR A 24 -2.98 -4.06 8.25
CA THR A 24 -4.08 -3.13 8.08
C THR A 24 -3.70 -2.22 6.91
N LEU A 25 -4.47 -2.28 5.82
CA LEU A 25 -4.31 -1.40 4.65
C LEU A 25 -4.78 0.04 4.95
N SER A 26 -4.54 0.49 6.18
CA SER A 26 -4.90 1.83 6.64
C SER A 26 -3.78 2.79 6.33
N THR A 27 -4.11 3.97 5.81
CA THR A 27 -3.14 5.08 5.66
C THR A 27 -2.73 5.69 7.01
N SER A 28 -3.38 5.30 8.10
CA SER A 28 -2.95 5.63 9.45
C SER A 28 -1.85 4.72 9.96
N ASP A 29 -1.55 3.63 9.24
CA ASP A 29 -0.47 2.71 9.57
C ASP A 29 0.89 3.37 9.33
N ASP A 30 1.81 3.18 10.27
CA ASP A 30 3.16 3.72 10.20
C ASP A 30 3.93 3.13 9.02
N ASP A 31 3.59 1.90 8.62
CA ASP A 31 4.21 1.22 7.49
C ASP A 31 3.83 1.88 6.15
N PHE A 32 2.55 2.19 5.94
CA PHE A 32 2.10 2.89 4.73
C PHE A 32 2.75 4.28 4.62
N ARG A 33 2.80 5.01 5.75
CA ARG A 33 3.42 6.34 5.81
C ARG A 33 4.91 6.29 5.51
N SER A 34 5.60 5.29 6.04
CA SER A 34 7.03 5.07 5.80
C SER A 34 7.30 4.72 4.33
N ALA A 35 6.46 3.87 3.73
CA ALA A 35 6.53 3.55 2.31
C ALA A 35 6.32 4.80 1.44
N MET A 36 5.29 5.59 1.71
CA MET A 36 5.03 6.84 0.99
C MET A 36 6.16 7.86 1.15
N LYS A 37 6.72 8.00 2.35
CA LYS A 37 7.89 8.87 2.58
C LYS A 37 9.05 8.49 1.68
N LEU A 38 9.37 7.19 1.61
CA LEU A 38 10.45 6.70 0.75
C LEU A 38 10.15 7.01 -0.72
N CYS A 39 8.93 6.73 -1.18
CA CYS A 39 8.53 6.99 -2.56
C CYS A 39 8.63 8.47 -2.92
N ARG A 40 8.21 9.39 -2.03
CA ARG A 40 8.32 10.85 -2.23
C ARG A 40 9.76 11.30 -2.40
N VAL A 41 10.67 10.77 -1.58
CA VAL A 41 12.12 11.04 -1.68
C VAL A 41 12.66 10.52 -3.01
N SER A 42 12.28 9.31 -3.42
CA SER A 42 12.77 8.68 -4.65
C SER A 42 12.39 9.42 -5.94
N VAL A 43 11.27 10.13 -5.95
CA VAL A 43 10.76 10.85 -7.13
C VAL A 43 10.92 12.38 -7.03
N ALA A 44 11.54 12.88 -5.95
CA ALA A 44 11.76 14.31 -5.74
C ALA A 44 12.75 14.89 -6.76
N THR A 45 12.50 16.13 -7.20
CA THR A 45 13.48 16.89 -7.97
C THR A 45 14.62 17.35 -7.05
N SER A 46 15.75 17.78 -7.62
CA SER A 46 16.86 18.36 -6.84
C SER A 46 16.39 19.54 -5.98
N ASP A 47 15.57 20.45 -6.55
CA ASP A 47 15.02 21.59 -5.81
C ASP A 47 14.10 21.15 -4.67
N GLU A 48 13.28 20.11 -4.86
CA GLU A 48 12.40 19.58 -3.81
C GLU A 48 13.21 18.94 -2.67
N LEU A 49 14.32 18.28 -2.98
CA LEU A 49 15.25 17.71 -1.99
C LEU A 49 15.96 18.80 -1.17
N ASP A 50 16.30 19.94 -1.79
CA ASP A 50 16.97 21.05 -1.12
C ASP A 50 16.00 21.89 -0.25
N GLN A 51 14.72 21.94 -0.61
CA GLN A 51 13.70 22.77 0.07
C GLN A 51 12.94 22.05 1.18
N HIS A 52 12.93 20.71 1.18
CA HIS A 52 12.15 19.92 2.12
C HIS A 52 13.02 18.92 2.89
N ASP A 53 13.12 19.11 4.20
CA ASP A 53 13.79 18.16 5.10
C ASP A 53 12.86 17.02 5.58
N ASP A 54 11.54 17.21 5.46
CA ASP A 54 10.54 16.22 5.88
C ASP A 54 9.56 15.84 4.76
N PHE A 55 9.60 14.56 4.39
CA PHE A 55 8.75 13.92 3.38
C PHE A 55 7.59 13.11 4.00
N ASN A 56 7.33 13.27 5.30
CA ASN A 56 6.19 12.65 5.98
C ASN A 56 4.84 13.13 5.42
N LEU A 57 4.79 14.33 4.83
CA LEU A 57 3.61 14.93 4.22
C LEU A 57 3.81 15.13 2.71
N PRO A 58 2.72 15.21 1.92
CA PRO A 58 2.79 15.55 0.50
C PRO A 58 3.46 16.92 0.27
N ILE A 59 4.40 16.99 -0.68
CA ILE A 59 5.17 18.23 -0.97
C ILE A 59 4.68 18.99 -2.21
N SER A 60 4.38 18.30 -3.31
CA SER A 60 3.88 18.87 -4.57
C SER A 60 2.93 17.87 -5.24
N LEU A 61 1.95 18.33 -6.01
CA LEU A 61 0.98 17.42 -6.66
C LEU A 61 1.67 16.50 -7.66
N ARG A 62 2.72 17.00 -8.32
CA ARG A 62 3.58 16.22 -9.20
C ARG A 62 4.27 15.12 -8.40
N ASN A 63 5.00 15.49 -7.34
CA ASN A 63 5.74 14.53 -6.51
C ASN A 63 4.80 13.45 -5.93
N GLU A 64 3.65 13.84 -5.40
CA GLU A 64 2.72 12.88 -4.80
C GLU A 64 2.13 11.91 -5.82
N ALA A 65 1.80 12.39 -7.02
CA ALA A 65 1.34 11.53 -8.10
C ALA A 65 2.44 10.56 -8.56
N GLU A 66 3.67 11.03 -8.74
CA GLU A 66 4.82 10.17 -9.09
C GLU A 66 5.17 9.17 -7.98
N ALA A 67 5.04 9.57 -6.70
CA ALA A 67 5.33 8.69 -5.57
C ALA A 67 4.31 7.54 -5.49
N LEU A 68 3.03 7.84 -5.73
CA LEU A 68 1.99 6.81 -5.83
C LEU A 68 2.22 5.89 -7.04
N ARG A 69 2.61 6.43 -8.20
CA ARG A 69 2.97 5.61 -9.38
C ARG A 69 4.15 4.69 -9.08
N TYR A 70 5.19 5.20 -8.43
CA TYR A 70 6.36 4.41 -8.04
C TYR A 70 6.00 3.27 -7.08
N LEU A 71 5.09 3.53 -6.14
CA LEU A 71 4.57 2.51 -5.24
C LEU A 71 3.74 1.46 -6.00
N GLN A 72 2.87 1.89 -6.92
CA GLN A 72 2.12 1.00 -7.81
C GLN A 72 3.05 0.10 -8.64
N GLU A 73 4.08 0.66 -9.30
CA GLU A 73 5.06 -0.11 -10.05
C GLU A 73 5.81 -1.14 -9.18
N SER A 74 6.08 -0.79 -7.92
CA SER A 74 6.69 -1.70 -6.95
C SER A 74 5.76 -2.85 -6.56
N ILE A 75 4.46 -2.57 -6.41
CA ILE A 75 3.43 -3.59 -6.16
C ILE A 75 3.29 -4.51 -7.38
N ASP A 76 3.20 -3.96 -8.59
CA ASP A 76 3.11 -4.73 -9.83
C ASP A 76 4.33 -5.63 -10.01
N THR A 77 5.52 -5.10 -9.74
CA THR A 77 6.77 -5.88 -9.77
C THR A 77 6.77 -7.00 -8.74
N ALA A 78 6.20 -6.78 -7.55
CA ALA A 78 6.07 -7.81 -6.52
C ALA A 78 5.08 -8.89 -6.96
N LEU A 79 3.92 -8.51 -7.49
CA LEU A 79 2.89 -9.42 -8.00
C LEU A 79 3.42 -10.28 -9.16
N TYR A 80 4.16 -9.68 -10.10
CA TYR A 80 4.75 -10.38 -11.25
C TYR A 80 5.78 -11.47 -10.86
N LYS A 81 6.43 -11.34 -9.70
CA LYS A 81 7.38 -12.36 -9.21
C LYS A 81 6.70 -13.64 -8.75
N HIS A 82 5.40 -13.63 -8.50
CA HIS A 82 4.68 -14.85 -8.13
C HIS A 82 4.45 -15.74 -9.36
N THR A 83 4.77 -17.02 -9.22
CA THR A 83 4.63 -18.02 -10.30
C THR A 83 3.20 -18.55 -10.48
N SER A 84 2.24 -18.09 -9.68
CA SER A 84 0.85 -18.55 -9.65
C SER A 84 -0.07 -17.38 -9.40
N THR A 85 -1.30 -17.44 -9.92
CA THR A 85 -2.34 -16.42 -9.71
C THR A 85 -3.03 -16.59 -8.36
N ILE A 86 -3.90 -15.65 -7.98
CA ILE A 86 -4.74 -15.80 -6.78
C ILE A 86 -5.74 -16.95 -6.96
N ASP A 87 -6.37 -17.06 -8.12
CA ASP A 87 -7.29 -18.14 -8.50
C ASP A 87 -6.63 -19.52 -8.44
N ASP A 88 -5.35 -19.64 -8.84
CA ASP A 88 -4.61 -20.89 -8.73
C ASP A 88 -4.43 -21.31 -7.27
N ASP A 89 -4.19 -20.34 -6.38
CA ASP A 89 -4.03 -20.59 -4.96
C ASP A 89 -5.37 -20.98 -4.31
N GLU A 90 -6.47 -20.32 -4.69
CA GLU A 90 -7.83 -20.67 -4.24
C GLU A 90 -8.18 -22.11 -4.64
N ARG A 91 -7.96 -22.48 -5.91
CA ARG A 91 -8.18 -23.86 -6.39
C ARG A 91 -7.33 -24.87 -5.65
N LEU A 92 -6.06 -24.55 -5.34
CA LEU A 92 -5.21 -25.44 -4.57
C LEU A 92 -5.73 -25.64 -3.13
N LEU A 93 -6.27 -24.61 -2.49
CA LEU A 93 -6.82 -24.67 -1.13
C LEU A 93 -8.08 -25.54 -1.00
N GLU A 94 -8.80 -25.76 -2.11
CA GLU A 94 -9.94 -26.67 -2.19
C GLU A 94 -9.53 -28.15 -2.25
N THR A 95 -8.25 -28.43 -2.53
CA THR A 95 -7.75 -29.81 -2.60
C THR A 95 -7.33 -30.37 -1.23
N SER A 96 -7.10 -31.69 -1.18
CA SER A 96 -6.52 -32.34 0.01
C SER A 96 -5.04 -32.05 0.09
N LEU A 97 -4.65 -31.23 1.07
CA LEU A 97 -3.27 -30.80 1.31
C LEU A 97 -2.84 -31.21 2.72
N SER A 98 -1.55 -31.49 2.90
CA SER A 98 -0.99 -31.51 4.25
C SER A 98 -1.07 -30.12 4.89
N GLU A 99 -1.07 -30.06 6.22
CA GLU A 99 -1.12 -28.81 6.98
C GLU A 99 -0.02 -27.82 6.55
N ASN A 100 1.20 -28.31 6.35
CA ASN A 100 2.32 -27.49 5.89
C ASN A 100 2.11 -26.92 4.48
N GLN A 101 1.59 -27.72 3.55
CA GLN A 101 1.29 -27.26 2.19
C GLN A 101 0.17 -26.22 2.21
N ARG A 102 -0.88 -26.46 3.01
CA ARG A 102 -1.99 -25.53 3.18
C ARG A 102 -1.50 -24.19 3.72
N ASN A 103 -0.65 -24.19 4.74
CA ASN A 103 -0.09 -22.97 5.32
C ASN A 103 0.75 -22.16 4.30
N ILE A 104 1.57 -22.83 3.49
CA ILE A 104 2.36 -22.15 2.44
C ILE A 104 1.44 -21.47 1.42
N ILE A 105 0.39 -22.17 0.98
CA ILE A 105 -0.55 -21.61 -0.01
C ILE A 105 -1.35 -20.46 0.61
N LEU A 106 -1.82 -20.60 1.84
CA LEU A 106 -2.53 -19.53 2.57
C LEU A 106 -1.66 -18.27 2.69
N THR A 107 -0.40 -18.39 3.08
CA THR A 107 0.52 -17.26 3.18
C THR A 107 0.65 -16.54 1.84
N ARG A 108 1.03 -17.28 0.79
CA ARG A 108 1.20 -16.69 -0.55
C ARG A 108 -0.09 -16.07 -1.10
N HIS A 109 -1.23 -16.72 -0.87
CA HIS A 109 -2.56 -16.18 -1.23
C HIS A 109 -2.83 -14.86 -0.51
N SER A 110 -2.60 -14.81 0.81
CA SER A 110 -2.82 -13.61 1.62
C SER A 110 -1.92 -12.44 1.23
N GLU A 111 -0.65 -12.71 0.89
CA GLU A 111 0.28 -11.70 0.39
C GLU A 111 -0.22 -11.11 -0.94
N LYS A 112 -0.61 -11.96 -1.90
CA LYS A 112 -1.19 -11.53 -3.18
C LYS A 112 -2.47 -10.70 -3.00
N SER A 113 -3.39 -11.20 -2.18
CA SER A 113 -4.65 -10.50 -1.89
C SER A 113 -4.40 -9.12 -1.26
N THR A 114 -3.44 -9.03 -0.33
CA THR A 114 -3.05 -7.76 0.31
C THR A 114 -2.45 -6.80 -0.71
N LEU A 115 -1.57 -7.26 -1.59
CA LEU A 115 -0.97 -6.44 -2.64
C LEU A 115 -2.00 -5.94 -3.66
N ILE A 116 -2.95 -6.78 -4.07
CA ILE A 116 -4.05 -6.39 -4.97
C ILE A 116 -4.92 -5.31 -4.31
N ALA A 117 -5.35 -5.54 -3.07
CA ALA A 117 -6.15 -4.56 -2.33
C ALA A 117 -5.39 -3.25 -2.09
N LEU A 118 -4.08 -3.31 -1.85
CA LEU A 118 -3.26 -2.11 -1.77
C LEU A 118 -3.19 -1.38 -3.11
N ASN A 119 -3.06 -2.09 -4.23
CA ASN A 119 -3.04 -1.48 -5.56
C ASN A 119 -4.35 -0.74 -5.85
N GLU A 120 -5.50 -1.32 -5.52
CA GLU A 120 -6.81 -0.65 -5.67
C GLU A 120 -6.88 0.66 -4.89
N ILE A 121 -6.35 0.69 -3.67
CA ILE A 121 -6.24 1.91 -2.85
C ILE A 121 -5.33 2.95 -3.55
N ILE A 122 -4.18 2.53 -4.08
CA ILE A 122 -3.26 3.41 -4.77
C ILE A 122 -3.87 4.01 -6.03
N GLU A 123 -4.59 3.21 -6.83
CA GLU A 123 -5.33 3.69 -8.01
C GLU A 123 -6.38 4.75 -7.63
N ASP A 124 -7.13 4.49 -6.57
CA ASP A 124 -8.12 5.43 -6.04
C ASP A 124 -7.50 6.75 -5.58
N LEU A 125 -6.33 6.69 -4.93
CA LEU A 125 -5.60 7.88 -4.46
C LEU A 125 -4.91 8.63 -5.61
N LEU A 126 -4.40 7.93 -6.63
CA LEU A 126 -3.83 8.51 -7.85
C LEU A 126 -4.85 9.40 -8.55
N ASP A 127 -6.08 8.91 -8.64
CA ASP A 127 -7.25 9.62 -9.19
C ASP A 127 -7.57 10.96 -8.48
N LEU A 128 -7.07 11.15 -7.26
CA LEU A 128 -7.19 12.40 -6.50
C LEU A 128 -5.92 13.25 -6.55
N ALA A 129 -4.74 12.62 -6.53
CA ALA A 129 -3.44 13.28 -6.49
C ALA A 129 -3.05 13.88 -7.85
N HIS A 130 -3.59 13.35 -8.96
CA HIS A 130 -3.18 13.76 -10.29
C HIS A 130 -3.36 15.27 -10.55
N PRO A 131 -2.34 15.98 -11.07
CA PRO A 131 -2.39 17.43 -11.28
C PRO A 131 -3.51 17.91 -12.22
N SER A 132 -3.92 17.07 -13.18
CA SER A 132 -4.97 17.41 -14.15
C SER A 132 -6.39 17.41 -13.58
N VAL A 133 -6.60 16.85 -12.38
CA VAL A 133 -7.92 16.81 -11.76
C VAL A 133 -8.27 18.21 -11.28
N ASP A 134 -9.34 18.79 -11.83
CA ASP A 134 -9.80 20.12 -11.45
C ASP A 134 -10.38 20.15 -10.03
N GLN A 135 -10.47 21.35 -9.44
CA GLN A 135 -10.89 21.51 -8.05
C GLN A 135 -12.33 21.06 -7.80
N ILE A 136 -13.24 21.20 -8.77
CA ILE A 136 -14.65 20.80 -8.62
C ILE A 136 -14.72 19.27 -8.57
N THR A 137 -14.04 18.59 -9.49
CA THR A 137 -13.95 17.13 -9.52
C THR A 137 -13.29 16.59 -8.26
N PHE A 138 -12.17 17.19 -7.83
CA PHE A 138 -11.51 16.81 -6.58
C PHE A 138 -12.44 16.96 -5.37
N ASN A 139 -13.15 18.08 -5.24
CA ASN A 139 -14.09 18.32 -4.14
C ASN A 139 -15.25 17.33 -4.13
N LYS A 140 -15.71 16.86 -5.29
CA LYS A 140 -16.74 15.82 -5.38
C LYS A 140 -16.17 14.45 -4.97
N ARG A 141 -15.01 14.08 -5.52
CA ARG A 141 -14.41 12.76 -5.32
C ARG A 141 -13.94 12.53 -3.89
N ARG A 142 -13.36 13.54 -3.22
CA ARG A 142 -12.77 13.40 -1.87
C ARG A 142 -13.74 12.93 -0.77
N TYR A 143 -15.05 13.03 -1.01
CA TYR A 143 -16.11 12.60 -0.09
C TYR A 143 -16.69 11.21 -0.42
N LEU A 144 -16.18 10.53 -1.45
CA LEU A 144 -16.60 9.18 -1.77
C LEU A 144 -16.22 8.21 -0.64
N HIS A 145 -17.10 7.22 -0.40
CA HIS A 145 -16.93 6.26 0.69
C HIS A 145 -15.61 5.47 0.61
N LYS A 146 -15.11 5.23 -0.60
CA LYS A 146 -13.82 4.55 -0.83
C LYS A 146 -12.61 5.25 -0.20
N TYR A 147 -12.74 6.51 0.18
CA TYR A 147 -11.68 7.28 0.86
C TYR A 147 -11.86 7.41 2.38
N VAL A 148 -12.86 6.77 2.98
CA VAL A 148 -13.17 6.91 4.42
C VAL A 148 -11.98 6.50 5.29
N ASP A 149 -11.28 5.43 4.93
CA ASP A 149 -10.11 4.94 5.66
C ASP A 149 -8.82 5.71 5.32
N HIS A 150 -8.92 6.67 4.39
CA HIS A 150 -7.81 7.43 3.84
C HIS A 150 -7.93 8.94 4.08
N GLN A 151 -8.86 9.37 4.96
CA GLN A 151 -9.16 10.79 5.19
C GLN A 151 -7.95 11.62 5.63
N LYS A 152 -7.02 11.05 6.40
CA LYS A 152 -5.79 11.76 6.81
C LYS A 152 -4.92 12.09 5.60
N TYR A 153 -4.74 11.12 4.70
CA TYR A 153 -4.00 11.31 3.46
C TYR A 153 -4.70 12.33 2.54
N VAL A 154 -6.02 12.17 2.35
CA VAL A 154 -6.84 13.10 1.57
C VAL A 154 -6.75 14.53 2.13
N ARG A 155 -6.69 14.71 3.45
CA ARG A 155 -6.52 16.03 4.07
C ARG A 155 -5.19 16.68 3.67
N GLY A 156 -4.10 15.91 3.58
CA GLY A 156 -2.82 16.39 3.04
C GLY A 156 -2.92 16.86 1.59
N LEU A 157 -3.64 16.12 0.74
CA LEU A 157 -3.92 16.55 -0.64
C LEU A 157 -4.76 17.84 -0.71
N VAL A 158 -5.73 18.01 0.21
CA VAL A 158 -6.53 19.24 0.29
C VAL A 158 -5.66 20.45 0.60
N GLU A 159 -4.76 20.32 1.58
CA GLU A 159 -3.82 21.38 1.95
C GLU A 159 -2.88 21.72 0.80
N LEU A 160 -2.35 20.69 0.13
CA LEU A 160 -1.47 20.85 -1.03
C LEU A 160 -2.14 21.60 -2.18
N ARG A 161 -3.38 21.24 -2.54
CA ARG A 161 -4.16 21.93 -3.57
C ARG A 161 -4.50 23.36 -3.19
N ARG A 162 -4.73 23.64 -1.90
CA ARG A 162 -4.97 25.00 -1.41
C ARG A 162 -3.72 25.87 -1.56
N SER A 163 -2.55 25.35 -1.19
CA SER A 163 -1.27 26.06 -1.33
C SER A 163 -0.91 26.32 -2.78
N ALA A 164 -1.10 25.34 -3.67
CA ALA A 164 -0.85 25.49 -5.11
C ALA A 164 -1.70 26.60 -5.75
N ARG A 165 -2.92 26.83 -5.25
CA ARG A 165 -3.81 27.89 -5.72
C ARG A 165 -3.39 29.28 -5.23
N LEU A 166 -2.80 29.39 -4.04
CA LEU A 166 -2.36 30.68 -3.48
C LEU A 166 -1.06 31.18 -4.11
N ALA A 167 -0.32 30.30 -4.80
CA ALA A 167 0.91 30.62 -5.51
C ALA A 167 0.68 31.06 -6.98
N GLN A 168 -0.57 31.04 -7.46
CA GLN A 168 -0.99 31.53 -8.79
C GLN A 168 -1.61 32.92 -8.68
#